data_AF-U9UQA4-F1
#
_entry.id   AF-U9UQA4-F1
#
_cell.length_a   1.000
_cell.length_b   1.000
_cell.length_c   1.000
_cell.angle_alpha   90.00
_cell.angle_beta   90.00
_cell.angle_gamma   90.00
#
_symmetry.space_group_name_H-M   'P 1'
#
loop_
_entity.id
_entity.type
_entity.pdbx_description
1 polymer ?
#
loop_
_entity_poly.entity_id
_entity_poly.type
_entity_poly.pdbx_seq_one_letter_code
_entity_poly.pdbx_strand_id
1 'polypeptide(L)'
;MEEIDIWESILKWALARMSTQHNVDDLSQWVSNNFEELEKILHDLIPHIRWFQIPGKVFWRKINQFEPIFQKQLYKDIIGYHIDPDTPPINAILPLRRNLSYIDSVLIKRDHLSIIASWIDKKEKSFYNTRSTPYLFKLLYRASRDGFEAAKFHELCDNKGSTIMISKLKENDRLIGGYNPLSWHPYNSHVNSNGSWQSTSDSFLFSFTKKEEINSAFLTRVA
;
A
#
# COMPACT_ATOMS: atom_id res chain seq x y z
N MET A 1 -2.53 10.86 -0.39
CA MET A 1 -3.97 10.59 -0.37
C MET A 1 -4.23 9.27 -1.07
N GLU A 2 -4.66 8.28 -0.29
CA GLU A 2 -5.07 6.96 -0.78
C GLU A 2 -6.47 7.05 -1.40
N GLU A 3 -6.85 6.09 -2.25
CA GLU A 3 -8.17 6.15 -2.91
C GLU A 3 -9.32 5.91 -1.90
N ILE A 4 -9.04 5.23 -0.79
CA ILE A 4 -10.02 5.13 0.31
C ILE A 4 -10.28 6.49 0.95
N ASP A 5 -9.26 7.34 1.14
CA ASP A 5 -9.44 8.68 1.70
C ASP A 5 -10.31 9.56 0.78
N ILE A 6 -10.15 9.39 -0.54
CA ILE A 6 -10.94 10.07 -1.56
C ILE A 6 -12.40 9.64 -1.46
N TRP A 7 -12.65 8.32 -1.37
CA TRP A 7 -14.01 7.80 -1.17
C TRP A 7 -14.62 8.33 0.13
N GLU A 8 -13.93 8.25 1.26
CA GLU A 8 -14.45 8.71 2.55
C GLU A 8 -14.77 10.22 2.54
N SER A 9 -13.94 11.02 1.85
CA SER A 9 -14.19 12.46 1.67
C SER A 9 -15.40 12.73 0.78
N ILE A 10 -15.54 12.00 -0.34
CA ILE A 10 -16.68 12.11 -1.25
C ILE A 10 -17.97 11.68 -0.57
N LEU A 11 -17.94 10.57 0.19
CA LEU A 11 -19.07 10.07 0.94
C LEU A 11 -19.49 11.10 1.99
N LYS A 12 -18.55 11.63 2.80
CA LYS A 12 -18.85 12.68 3.78
C LYS A 12 -19.48 13.92 3.12
N TRP A 13 -18.97 14.33 1.97
CA TRP A 13 -19.56 15.45 1.21
C TRP A 13 -20.97 15.13 0.71
N ALA A 14 -21.22 13.93 0.19
CA ALA A 14 -22.53 13.54 -0.30
C ALA A 14 -23.58 13.45 0.82
N LEU A 15 -23.19 12.91 1.98
CA LEU A 15 -24.04 12.83 3.16
C LEU A 15 -24.46 14.20 3.68
N ALA A 16 -23.57 15.20 3.60
CA ALA A 16 -23.91 16.58 3.96
C ALA A 16 -24.91 17.24 2.98
N ARG A 17 -25.15 16.63 1.81
CA ARG A 17 -26.09 17.11 0.80
C ARG A 17 -27.42 16.35 0.78
N MET A 18 -27.52 15.24 1.50
CA MET A 18 -28.77 14.50 1.61
C MET A 18 -29.82 15.34 2.36
N SER A 19 -31.07 15.15 1.99
CA SER A 19 -32.24 15.81 2.57
C SER A 19 -32.41 15.53 4.07
N THR A 20 -31.95 14.37 4.52
CA THR A 20 -32.02 13.93 5.91
C THR A 20 -30.65 13.46 6.42
N GLN A 21 -30.37 13.76 7.68
CA GLN A 21 -29.11 13.40 8.32
C GLN A 21 -29.19 11.93 8.78
N HIS A 22 -28.38 11.06 8.17
CA HIS A 22 -28.35 9.64 8.47
C HIS A 22 -27.06 9.24 9.20
N ASN A 23 -27.19 8.30 10.14
CA ASN A 23 -26.04 7.57 10.65
C ASN A 23 -25.59 6.58 9.56
N VAL A 24 -24.31 6.60 9.24
CA VAL A 24 -23.70 5.82 8.15
C VAL A 24 -22.84 4.68 8.68
N ASP A 25 -22.55 4.72 9.99
CA ASP A 25 -21.90 3.64 10.71
C ASP A 25 -22.87 2.48 11.00
N ASP A 26 -24.18 2.75 10.90
CA ASP A 26 -25.25 1.75 11.00
C ASP A 26 -26.29 1.96 9.89
N LEU A 27 -26.19 1.17 8.82
CA LEU A 27 -27.15 1.19 7.71
C LEU A 27 -28.43 0.40 7.99
N SER A 28 -28.63 -0.17 9.19
CA SER A 28 -29.86 -0.92 9.52
C SER A 28 -31.14 -0.08 9.40
N GLN A 29 -31.00 1.24 9.56
CA GLN A 29 -32.09 2.21 9.45
C GLN A 29 -32.28 2.78 8.04
N TRP A 30 -31.43 2.38 7.08
CA TRP A 30 -31.53 2.87 5.71
C TRP A 30 -32.61 2.12 4.93
N VAL A 31 -33.45 2.89 4.24
CA VAL A 31 -34.43 2.39 3.28
C VAL A 31 -33.98 2.66 1.84
N SER A 32 -34.62 2.05 0.86
CA SER A 32 -34.26 2.19 -0.57
C SER A 32 -34.15 3.65 -1.01
N ASN A 33 -35.06 4.52 -0.56
CA ASN A 33 -35.01 5.95 -0.88
C ASN A 33 -33.70 6.64 -0.44
N ASN A 34 -33.09 6.21 0.67
CA ASN A 34 -31.82 6.79 1.12
C ASN A 34 -30.68 6.44 0.16
N PHE A 35 -30.66 5.19 -0.32
CA PHE A 35 -29.68 4.75 -1.31
C PHE A 35 -29.91 5.41 -2.68
N GLU A 36 -31.16 5.58 -3.11
CA GLU A 36 -31.50 6.29 -4.36
C GLU A 36 -31.08 7.77 -4.32
N GLU A 37 -31.28 8.44 -3.18
CA GLU A 37 -30.82 9.82 -3.01
C GLU A 37 -29.28 9.90 -3.05
N LEU A 38 -28.61 9.01 -2.32
CA LEU A 38 -27.15 8.96 -2.28
C LEU A 38 -26.57 8.63 -3.66
N GLU A 39 -27.15 7.68 -4.39
CA GLU A 39 -26.77 7.29 -5.75
C GLU A 39 -26.89 8.48 -6.71
N LYS A 40 -27.99 9.24 -6.66
CA LYS A 40 -28.14 10.46 -7.48
C LYS A 40 -27.07 11.51 -7.19
N ILE A 41 -26.70 11.71 -5.93
CA ILE A 41 -25.65 12.69 -5.55
C ILE A 41 -24.27 12.23 -6.02
N LEU A 42 -24.01 10.92 -5.96
CA LEU A 42 -22.71 10.32 -6.26
C LEU A 42 -22.55 9.84 -7.70
N HIS A 43 -23.62 9.87 -8.50
CA HIS A 43 -23.70 9.25 -9.82
C HIS A 43 -22.51 9.62 -10.72
N ASP A 44 -22.21 10.92 -10.82
CA ASP A 44 -21.12 11.42 -11.64
C ASP A 44 -19.73 11.24 -11.00
N LEU A 45 -19.66 11.02 -9.68
CA LEU A 45 -18.40 10.88 -8.94
C LEU A 45 -17.92 9.43 -8.87
N ILE A 46 -18.82 8.46 -8.79
CA ILE A 46 -18.51 7.02 -8.70
C ILE A 46 -17.57 6.57 -9.83
N PRO A 47 -17.79 6.92 -11.11
CA PRO A 47 -16.90 6.52 -12.21
C PRO A 47 -15.49 7.12 -12.12
N HIS A 48 -15.27 8.16 -11.31
CA HIS A 48 -13.98 8.83 -11.17
C HIS A 48 -13.14 8.30 -10.00
N ILE A 49 -13.71 7.42 -9.18
CA ILE A 49 -13.00 6.73 -8.10
C ILE A 49 -12.27 5.51 -8.66
N ARG A 50 -11.03 5.33 -8.23
CA ARG A 50 -10.14 4.22 -8.62
C ARG A 50 -10.39 3.02 -7.73
N TRP A 51 -11.54 2.38 -7.91
CA TRP A 51 -11.99 1.28 -7.06
C TRP A 51 -11.00 0.12 -6.99
N PHE A 52 -10.37 -0.24 -8.12
CA PHE A 52 -9.38 -1.32 -8.22
C PHE A 52 -8.05 -1.04 -7.48
N GLN A 53 -7.87 0.19 -7.01
CA GLN A 53 -6.72 0.64 -6.22
C GLN A 53 -7.03 0.68 -4.72
N ILE A 54 -8.27 0.41 -4.31
CA ILE A 54 -8.63 0.21 -2.91
C ILE A 54 -8.33 -1.26 -2.54
N PRO A 55 -7.68 -1.54 -1.39
CA PRO A 55 -7.46 -2.91 -0.97
C PRO A 55 -8.80 -3.67 -0.84
N GLY A 56 -8.90 -4.88 -1.37
CA GLY A 56 -10.18 -5.62 -1.43
C GLY A 56 -10.83 -5.83 -0.05
N LYS A 57 -10.02 -6.04 1.00
CA LYS A 57 -10.53 -6.13 2.38
C LYS A 57 -11.09 -4.81 2.90
N VAL A 58 -10.52 -3.68 2.48
CA VAL A 58 -11.04 -2.35 2.81
C VAL A 58 -12.35 -2.11 2.07
N PHE A 59 -12.41 -2.45 0.78
CA PHE A 59 -13.65 -2.40 -0.01
C PHE A 59 -14.75 -3.22 0.65
N TRP A 60 -14.47 -4.49 0.97
CA TRP A 60 -15.43 -5.38 1.61
C TRP A 60 -15.96 -4.85 2.94
N ARG A 61 -15.09 -4.27 3.77
CA ARG A 61 -15.46 -3.82 5.13
C ARG A 61 -16.14 -2.45 5.17
N LYS A 62 -15.75 -1.53 4.29
CA LYS A 62 -16.18 -0.12 4.35
C LYS A 62 -17.09 0.32 3.22
N ILE A 63 -17.08 -0.37 2.08
CA ILE A 63 -17.73 0.09 0.84
C ILE A 63 -18.86 -0.85 0.43
N ASN A 64 -18.71 -2.16 0.67
CA ASN A 64 -19.70 -3.19 0.30
C ASN A 64 -21.12 -2.88 0.76
N GLN A 65 -21.27 -2.25 1.92
CA GLN A 65 -22.57 -1.88 2.48
C GLN A 65 -23.34 -0.85 1.62
N PHE A 66 -22.65 -0.18 0.69
CA PHE A 66 -23.24 0.75 -0.28
C PHE A 66 -23.45 0.12 -1.66
N GLU A 67 -23.43 -1.22 -1.80
CA GLU A 67 -23.71 -1.91 -3.08
C GLU A 67 -24.84 -1.28 -3.92
N PRO A 68 -25.99 -0.87 -3.35
CA PRO A 68 -27.10 -0.31 -4.14
C PRO A 68 -26.77 0.95 -4.94
N ILE A 69 -25.73 1.72 -4.57
CA ILE A 69 -25.35 2.94 -5.30
C ILE A 69 -24.52 2.65 -6.56
N PHE A 70 -24.02 1.42 -6.72
CA PHE A 70 -23.15 1.06 -7.83
C PHE A 70 -23.95 0.57 -9.04
N GLN A 71 -23.45 0.91 -10.22
CA GLN A 71 -23.88 0.21 -11.43
C GLN A 71 -23.54 -1.29 -11.30
N LYS A 72 -24.52 -2.15 -11.59
CA LYS A 72 -24.40 -3.62 -11.41
C LYS A 72 -23.12 -4.22 -12.02
N GLN A 73 -22.72 -3.75 -13.21
CA GLN A 73 -21.52 -4.26 -13.87
C GLN A 73 -20.23 -3.79 -13.17
N LEU A 74 -20.17 -2.51 -12.77
CA LEU A 74 -19.01 -1.96 -12.05
C LEU A 74 -18.78 -2.70 -10.73
N TYR A 75 -19.86 -2.94 -9.96
CA TYR A 75 -19.76 -3.66 -8.71
C TYR A 75 -19.23 -5.09 -8.90
N LYS A 76 -19.79 -5.83 -9.89
CA LYS A 76 -19.31 -7.16 -10.26
C LYS A 76 -17.85 -7.17 -10.67
N ASP A 77 -17.41 -6.18 -11.45
CA ASP A 77 -16.02 -6.05 -11.87
C ASP A 77 -15.07 -5.82 -10.69
N ILE A 78 -15.46 -4.98 -9.72
CA ILE A 78 -14.64 -4.71 -8.53
C ILE A 78 -14.49 -5.97 -7.68
N ILE A 79 -15.60 -6.65 -7.40
CA ILE A 79 -15.58 -7.90 -6.63
C ILE A 79 -14.81 -8.99 -7.37
N GLY A 80 -15.08 -9.16 -8.66
CA GLY A 80 -14.41 -10.12 -9.54
C GLY A 80 -12.89 -9.91 -9.54
N TYR A 81 -12.44 -8.67 -9.72
CA TYR A 81 -11.01 -8.34 -9.70
C TYR A 81 -10.29 -8.71 -8.39
N HIS A 82 -10.99 -8.64 -7.25
CA HIS A 82 -10.41 -9.01 -5.97
C HIS A 82 -10.44 -10.52 -5.69
N ILE A 83 -11.36 -11.26 -6.32
CA ILE A 83 -11.48 -12.72 -6.20
C ILE A 83 -10.55 -13.43 -7.18
N ASP A 84 -10.54 -12.96 -8.42
CA ASP A 84 -9.77 -13.50 -9.54
C ASP A 84 -9.12 -12.34 -10.33
N PRO A 85 -7.90 -11.93 -9.96
CA PRO A 85 -7.20 -10.83 -10.62
C PRO A 85 -6.70 -11.16 -12.03
N ASP A 86 -6.70 -12.44 -12.43
CA ASP A 86 -6.29 -12.87 -13.77
C ASP A 86 -7.42 -12.66 -14.80
N THR A 87 -8.67 -12.59 -14.33
CA THR A 87 -9.82 -12.24 -15.17
C THR A 87 -9.95 -10.72 -15.28
N PRO A 88 -9.81 -10.14 -16.49
CA PRO A 88 -9.90 -8.69 -16.66
C PRO A 88 -11.36 -8.20 -16.48
N PRO A 89 -11.56 -7.04 -15.81
CA PRO A 89 -12.90 -6.44 -15.69
C PRO A 89 -13.39 -5.89 -17.03
N ILE A 90 -14.71 -5.78 -17.18
CA ILE A 90 -15.33 -5.18 -18.37
C ILE A 90 -15.10 -3.66 -18.38
N ASN A 91 -15.26 -3.01 -17.24
CA ASN A 91 -14.99 -1.59 -17.06
C ASN A 91 -13.48 -1.32 -17.09
N ALA A 92 -13.10 -0.22 -17.75
CA ALA A 92 -11.71 0.19 -17.82
C ALA A 92 -11.15 0.54 -16.43
N ILE A 93 -10.01 -0.05 -16.09
CA ILE A 93 -9.28 0.28 -14.86
C ILE A 93 -8.63 1.65 -15.05
N LEU A 94 -9.04 2.64 -14.25
CA LEU A 94 -8.45 3.97 -14.29
C LEU A 94 -6.94 3.94 -13.95
N PRO A 95 -6.11 4.77 -14.61
CA PRO A 95 -4.69 4.85 -14.34
C PRO A 95 -4.45 5.44 -12.95
N LEU A 96 -3.46 4.96 -12.22
CA LEU A 96 -3.11 5.43 -10.87
C LEU A 96 -2.93 6.96 -10.83
N ARG A 97 -3.47 7.64 -9.81
CA ARG A 97 -3.23 9.09 -9.61
C ARG A 97 -1.78 9.41 -9.32
N ARG A 98 -1.08 8.44 -8.72
CA ARG A 98 0.33 8.55 -8.38
C ARG A 98 1.15 7.98 -9.53
N ASN A 99 2.20 8.70 -9.92
CA ASN A 99 3.20 8.13 -10.79
C ASN A 99 3.96 7.06 -10.01
N LEU A 100 3.47 5.82 -10.08
CA LEU A 100 4.22 4.68 -9.57
C LEU A 100 5.33 4.41 -10.58
N SER A 101 6.43 5.13 -10.40
CA SER A 101 7.62 5.04 -11.21
C SER A 101 8.06 3.59 -11.38
N TYR A 102 8.78 3.34 -12.47
CA TYR A 102 9.59 2.14 -12.64
C TYR A 102 10.37 1.85 -11.35
N ILE A 103 10.27 0.62 -10.84
CA ILE A 103 11.16 0.17 -9.76
C ILE A 103 12.51 -0.10 -10.39
N ASP A 104 13.47 0.76 -10.13
CA ASP A 104 14.88 0.50 -10.45
C ASP A 104 15.46 -0.52 -9.46
N SER A 105 15.09 -1.79 -9.61
CA SER A 105 15.65 -2.89 -8.81
C SER A 105 15.87 -4.13 -9.68
N VAL A 106 17.04 -4.75 -9.48
CA VAL A 106 17.38 -6.04 -10.09
C VAL A 106 16.96 -7.23 -9.22
N LEU A 107 16.77 -6.99 -7.91
CA LEU A 107 16.51 -8.04 -6.92
C LEU A 107 15.02 -8.32 -6.72
N ILE A 108 14.18 -7.28 -6.74
CA ILE A 108 12.76 -7.39 -6.38
C ILE A 108 11.84 -6.75 -7.42
N LYS A 109 10.57 -7.16 -7.39
CA LYS A 109 9.47 -6.62 -8.21
C LYS A 109 8.42 -5.94 -7.33
N ARG A 110 7.41 -5.33 -7.96
CA ARG A 110 6.31 -4.61 -7.28
C ARG A 110 5.58 -5.49 -6.25
N ASP A 111 5.37 -6.76 -6.57
CA ASP A 111 4.70 -7.71 -5.68
C ASP A 111 5.45 -7.95 -4.36
N HIS A 112 6.79 -7.87 -4.36
CA HIS A 112 7.57 -7.96 -3.13
C HIS A 112 7.33 -6.73 -2.26
N LEU A 113 7.29 -5.55 -2.90
CA LEU A 113 7.08 -4.29 -2.20
C LEU A 113 5.67 -4.14 -1.66
N SER A 114 4.65 -4.71 -2.31
CA SER A 114 3.29 -4.70 -1.75
C SER A 114 3.17 -5.55 -0.50
N ILE A 115 3.92 -6.66 -0.41
CA ILE A 115 4.04 -7.45 0.81
C ILE A 115 4.77 -6.67 1.89
N ILE A 116 5.93 -6.09 1.57
CA ILE A 116 6.70 -5.29 2.55
C ILE A 116 5.89 -4.10 3.04
N ALA A 117 5.17 -3.39 2.15
CA ALA A 117 4.24 -2.33 2.50
C ALA A 117 3.15 -2.79 3.47
N SER A 118 2.61 -3.99 3.26
CA SER A 118 1.61 -4.56 4.18
C SER A 118 2.22 -4.74 5.57
N TRP A 119 3.48 -5.18 5.65
CA TRP A 119 4.19 -5.33 6.92
C TRP A 119 4.59 -4.00 7.58
N ILE A 120 4.93 -2.97 6.81
CA ILE A 120 5.17 -1.62 7.36
C ILE A 120 3.93 -1.16 8.14
N ASP A 121 2.73 -1.32 7.55
CA ASP A 121 1.47 -0.91 8.18
C ASP A 121 0.92 -1.91 9.20
N LYS A 122 1.72 -2.91 9.59
CA LYS A 122 1.35 -4.00 10.50
C LYS A 122 0.08 -4.73 10.05
N LYS A 123 -0.16 -4.82 8.74
CA LYS A 123 -1.23 -5.60 8.13
C LYS A 123 -0.76 -7.02 7.85
N GLU A 124 -1.74 -7.89 7.62
CA GLU A 124 -1.48 -9.26 7.17
C GLU A 124 -0.77 -9.28 5.81
N LYS A 125 -0.13 -10.41 5.51
CA LYS A 125 0.55 -10.62 4.24
C LYS A 125 -0.46 -10.45 3.08
N SER A 126 -0.03 -9.76 2.02
CA SER A 126 -0.84 -9.49 0.83
C SER A 126 -2.10 -8.64 1.08
N PHE A 127 -2.12 -7.83 2.14
CA PHE A 127 -3.17 -6.82 2.33
C PHE A 127 -3.18 -5.80 1.17
N TYR A 128 -1.99 -5.34 0.78
CA TYR A 128 -1.80 -4.53 -0.43
C TYR A 128 -1.38 -5.38 -1.63
N ASN A 129 -1.78 -4.92 -2.81
CA ASN A 129 -1.28 -5.38 -4.10
C ASN A 129 -0.51 -4.27 -4.82
N THR A 130 -0.05 -4.54 -6.04
CA THR A 130 0.77 -3.60 -6.85
C THR A 130 0.06 -2.30 -7.23
N ARG A 131 -1.27 -2.26 -7.15
CA ARG A 131 -2.12 -1.10 -7.45
C ARG A 131 -2.62 -0.38 -6.20
N SER A 132 -2.68 -1.06 -5.06
CA SER A 132 -3.18 -0.51 -3.80
C SER A 132 -2.10 -0.16 -2.79
N THR A 133 -0.82 -0.31 -3.15
CA THR A 133 0.31 0.00 -2.26
C THR A 133 0.37 1.52 -1.96
N PRO A 134 0.41 1.94 -0.69
CA PRO A 134 0.36 3.36 -0.33
C PRO A 134 1.73 4.06 -0.41
N TYR A 135 2.81 3.31 -0.64
CA TYR A 135 4.18 3.81 -0.64
C TYR A 135 4.75 4.01 -2.05
N LEU A 136 5.56 5.05 -2.21
CA LEU A 136 6.46 5.21 -3.34
C LEU A 136 7.87 4.77 -2.93
N PHE A 137 8.36 3.69 -3.52
CA PHE A 137 9.70 3.18 -3.24
C PHE A 137 10.71 3.75 -4.23
N LYS A 138 11.73 4.42 -3.70
CA LYS A 138 12.83 5.02 -4.48
C LYS A 138 14.13 4.27 -4.16
N LEU A 139 14.84 3.83 -5.19
CA LEU A 139 16.18 3.29 -5.01
C LEU A 139 17.13 4.40 -4.56
N LEU A 140 17.75 4.23 -3.40
CA LEU A 140 18.80 5.12 -2.89
C LEU A 140 20.18 4.62 -3.31
N TYR A 141 20.50 3.38 -2.95
CA TYR A 141 21.80 2.75 -3.13
C TYR A 141 21.65 1.33 -3.68
N ARG A 142 22.55 0.95 -4.60
CA ARG A 142 22.71 -0.42 -5.09
C ARG A 142 24.18 -0.73 -5.25
N ALA A 143 24.69 -1.71 -4.51
CA ALA A 143 26.13 -2.03 -4.51
C ALA A 143 26.71 -2.33 -5.91
N SER A 144 25.94 -2.97 -6.80
CA SER A 144 26.39 -3.22 -8.18
C SER A 144 26.45 -1.98 -9.09
N ARG A 145 25.84 -0.86 -8.68
CA ARG A 145 25.87 0.44 -9.37
C ARG A 145 26.84 1.40 -8.69
N ASP A 146 26.81 1.44 -7.36
CA ASP A 146 27.47 2.48 -6.56
C ASP A 146 28.77 2.00 -5.90
N GLY A 147 29.11 0.72 -6.00
CA GLY A 147 30.24 0.11 -5.29
C GLY A 147 29.83 -0.44 -3.91
N PHE A 148 30.73 -1.18 -3.27
CA PHE A 148 30.46 -1.88 -1.98
C PHE A 148 30.95 -1.12 -0.75
N GLU A 149 31.45 0.10 -0.92
CA GLU A 149 32.02 0.90 0.16
C GLU A 149 30.95 1.47 1.08
N ALA A 150 31.14 1.29 2.40
CA ALA A 150 30.23 1.82 3.42
C ALA A 150 30.10 3.36 3.34
N ALA A 151 31.19 4.06 2.99
CA ALA A 151 31.18 5.49 2.79
C ALA A 151 30.17 5.93 1.72
N LYS A 152 30.03 5.15 0.63
CA LYS A 152 29.07 5.46 -0.44
C LYS A 152 27.63 5.19 -0.03
N PHE A 153 27.41 4.14 0.77
CA PHE A 153 26.09 3.90 1.38
C PHE A 153 25.68 5.10 2.25
N HIS A 154 26.54 5.56 3.16
CA HIS A 154 26.24 6.70 4.03
C HIS A 154 26.01 8.01 3.24
N GLU A 155 26.81 8.27 2.20
CA GLU A 155 26.62 9.41 1.30
C GLU A 155 25.20 9.46 0.70
N LEU A 156 24.63 8.30 0.33
CA LEU A 156 23.36 8.20 -0.37
C LEU A 156 22.15 7.97 0.55
N CYS A 157 22.33 7.31 1.69
CA CYS A 157 21.26 6.82 2.56
C CYS A 157 21.10 7.59 3.88
N ASP A 158 22.10 8.35 4.32
CA ASP A 158 21.98 9.13 5.55
C ASP A 158 20.92 10.23 5.42
N ASN A 159 20.18 10.47 6.51
CA ASN A 159 19.13 11.49 6.62
C ASN A 159 18.00 11.35 5.59
N LYS A 160 17.76 10.13 5.07
CA LYS A 160 16.67 9.85 4.11
C LYS A 160 15.38 9.35 4.77
N GLY A 161 15.35 9.23 6.09
CA GLY A 161 14.21 8.69 6.83
C GLY A 161 14.16 7.16 6.73
N SER A 162 12.96 6.61 6.70
CA SER A 162 12.73 5.17 6.71
C SER A 162 13.27 4.49 5.45
N THR A 163 13.94 3.35 5.61
CA THR A 163 14.59 2.62 4.52
C THR A 163 14.31 1.13 4.57
N ILE A 164 14.39 0.48 3.40
CA ILE A 164 14.39 -0.97 3.28
C ILE A 164 15.73 -1.39 2.69
N MET A 165 16.40 -2.30 3.37
CA MET A 165 17.60 -2.96 2.85
C MET A 165 17.24 -4.34 2.31
N ILE A 166 17.79 -4.70 1.16
CA ILE A 166 17.58 -6.01 0.52
C ILE A 166 18.93 -6.52 0.01
N SER A 167 19.26 -7.75 0.38
CA SER A 167 20.47 -8.45 -0.03
C SER A 167 20.11 -9.81 -0.61
N LYS A 168 20.87 -10.24 -1.64
CA LYS A 168 20.75 -11.57 -2.24
C LYS A 168 21.92 -12.42 -1.77
N LEU A 169 21.63 -13.58 -1.19
CA LEU A 169 22.65 -14.54 -0.78
C LEU A 169 23.21 -15.27 -2.01
N LYS A 170 24.53 -15.41 -2.08
CA LYS A 170 25.22 -16.03 -3.23
C LYS A 170 24.93 -17.53 -3.34
N GLU A 171 24.76 -18.22 -2.22
CA GLU A 171 24.67 -19.68 -2.18
C GLU A 171 23.35 -20.24 -2.71
N ASN A 172 22.24 -19.52 -2.51
CA ASN A 172 20.89 -20.04 -2.75
C ASN A 172 19.93 -19.02 -3.33
N ASP A 173 20.41 -17.84 -3.75
CA ASP A 173 19.62 -16.72 -4.27
C ASP A 173 18.50 -16.22 -3.34
N ARG A 174 18.51 -16.64 -2.06
CA ARG A 174 17.56 -16.15 -1.06
C ARG A 174 17.72 -14.65 -0.91
N LEU A 175 16.59 -13.95 -0.89
CA LEU A 175 16.56 -12.54 -0.56
C LEU A 175 16.33 -12.39 0.93
N ILE A 176 17.20 -11.64 1.59
CA ILE A 176 17.03 -11.24 2.98
C ILE A 176 17.01 -9.72 3.06
N GLY A 177 16.36 -9.17 4.06
CA GLY A 177 16.28 -7.74 4.21
C GLY A 177 15.72 -7.31 5.54
N GLY A 178 15.63 -5.99 5.68
CA GLY A 178 15.06 -5.37 6.86
C GLY A 178 14.47 -4.01 6.53
N TYR A 179 13.45 -3.64 7.28
CA TYR A 179 12.90 -2.30 7.31
C TYR A 179 13.43 -1.58 8.55
N ASN A 180 14.00 -0.40 8.33
CA ASN A 180 14.38 0.52 9.39
C ASN A 180 13.48 1.76 9.28
N PRO A 181 12.58 2.02 10.25
CA PRO A 181 11.73 3.22 10.24
C PRO A 181 12.53 4.48 10.59
N LEU A 182 13.67 4.33 11.27
CA LEU A 182 14.54 5.44 11.66
C LEU A 182 15.52 5.79 10.54
N SER A 183 15.97 7.03 10.53
CA SER A 183 16.97 7.48 9.57
C SER A 183 18.35 6.95 9.92
N TRP A 184 19.14 6.60 8.90
CA TRP A 184 20.58 6.51 9.05
C TRP A 184 21.16 7.89 9.33
N HIS A 185 22.24 7.94 10.11
CA HIS A 185 22.92 9.16 10.47
C HIS A 185 24.43 9.00 10.30
N PRO A 186 25.13 10.10 9.97
CA PRO A 186 26.59 10.09 9.94
C PRO A 186 27.13 9.73 11.32
N TYR A 187 28.22 8.96 11.32
CA TYR A 187 28.92 8.50 12.53
C TYR A 187 29.28 9.65 13.50
N ASN A 188 29.42 10.89 13.01
CA ASN A 188 29.81 12.07 13.77
C ASN A 188 28.69 13.12 13.97
N SER A 189 27.42 12.77 13.78
CA SER A 189 26.33 13.74 13.97
C SER A 189 26.09 14.04 15.45
N HIS A 190 25.99 15.33 15.80
CA HIS A 190 25.78 15.86 17.17
C HIS A 190 24.48 15.41 17.86
N VAL A 191 23.71 14.50 17.26
CA VAL A 191 22.49 13.95 17.87
C VAL A 191 22.84 12.96 18.98
N ASN A 192 24.02 12.33 18.93
CA ASN A 192 24.57 11.53 20.01
C ASN A 192 26.09 11.57 19.93
N SER A 193 26.76 12.15 20.92
CA SER A 193 28.21 12.30 20.98
C SER A 193 29.02 10.99 20.92
N ASN A 194 28.37 9.81 20.86
CA ASN A 194 29.01 8.48 20.87
C ASN A 194 28.34 7.43 19.96
N GLY A 195 27.67 7.79 18.85
CA GLY A 195 27.14 6.78 17.91
C GLY A 195 26.18 5.76 18.57
N SER A 196 25.23 6.25 19.37
CA SER A 196 24.36 5.37 20.18
C SER A 196 23.36 4.59 19.33
N TRP A 197 23.13 3.34 19.76
CA TRP A 197 22.06 2.50 19.25
C TRP A 197 20.71 3.16 19.49
N GLN A 198 19.85 3.17 18.46
CA GLN A 198 18.46 3.61 18.57
C GLN A 198 17.54 2.38 18.59
N SER A 199 16.50 2.43 19.40
CA SER A 199 15.49 1.38 19.50
C SER A 199 14.17 1.81 18.86
N THR A 200 13.49 0.85 18.25
CA THR A 200 12.15 1.00 17.70
C THR A 200 11.51 -0.37 17.56
N SER A 201 10.21 -0.47 17.87
CA SER A 201 9.41 -1.69 17.70
C SER A 201 8.82 -1.82 16.29
N ASP A 202 9.00 -0.80 15.44
CA ASP A 202 8.49 -0.81 14.06
C ASP A 202 9.47 -1.45 13.07
N SER A 203 10.72 -1.67 13.47
CA SER A 203 11.71 -2.42 12.69
C SER A 203 11.34 -3.89 12.53
N PHE A 204 11.68 -4.45 11.37
CA PHE A 204 11.50 -5.87 11.11
C PHE A 204 12.53 -6.41 10.12
N LEU A 205 12.81 -7.70 10.22
CA LEU A 205 13.60 -8.45 9.24
C LEU A 205 12.66 -9.34 8.43
N PHE A 206 13.05 -9.62 7.19
CA PHE A 206 12.29 -10.51 6.32
C PHE A 206 13.20 -11.33 5.42
N SER A 207 12.63 -12.38 4.85
CA SER A 207 13.27 -13.15 3.79
C SER A 207 12.27 -13.66 2.76
N PHE A 208 12.74 -13.89 1.54
CA PHE A 208 12.03 -14.58 0.46
C PHE A 208 12.91 -15.72 -0.02
N THR A 209 12.38 -16.95 -0.09
CA THR A 209 13.16 -18.14 -0.46
C THR A 209 13.81 -17.97 -1.83
N LYS A 210 13.06 -17.44 -2.80
CA LYS A 210 13.53 -16.99 -4.12
C LYS A 210 12.74 -15.78 -4.59
N LYS A 211 13.25 -15.11 -5.62
CA LYS A 211 12.61 -13.95 -6.26
C LYS A 211 11.25 -14.27 -6.87
N GLU A 212 11.03 -15.50 -7.33
CA GLU A 212 9.77 -15.91 -7.96
C GLU A 212 8.77 -16.44 -6.92
N GLU A 213 9.26 -16.91 -5.77
CA GLU A 213 8.46 -17.57 -4.74
C GLU A 213 7.96 -16.58 -3.69
N ILE A 214 7.22 -15.57 -4.11
CA ILE A 214 6.77 -14.46 -3.25
C ILE A 214 5.91 -14.94 -2.06
N ASN A 215 5.14 -16.02 -2.26
CA ASN A 215 4.34 -16.65 -1.21
C ASN A 215 5.17 -17.31 -0.10
N SER A 216 6.48 -17.54 -0.32
CA SER A 216 7.40 -18.06 0.70
C SER A 216 7.91 -16.98 1.68
N ALA A 217 7.53 -15.72 1.48
CA ALA A 217 8.06 -14.62 2.30
C ALA A 217 7.77 -14.80 3.81
N PHE A 218 8.81 -14.63 4.62
CA PHE A 218 8.80 -14.73 6.07
C PHE A 218 9.16 -13.38 6.72
N LEU A 219 8.53 -13.07 7.85
CA LEU A 219 8.68 -11.82 8.61
C LEU A 219 9.02 -12.14 10.06
N THR A 220 9.97 -11.41 10.64
CA THR A 220 10.20 -11.37 12.10
C THR A 220 10.34 -9.93 12.57
N ARG A 221 9.76 -9.60 13.72
CA ARG A 221 9.80 -8.25 14.32
C ARG A 221 10.73 -8.23 15.52
N VAL A 222 11.28 -7.05 15.79
CA VAL A 222 12.00 -6.80 17.05
C VAL A 222 10.96 -6.80 18.17
N ALA A 223 11.19 -7.61 19.21
CA ALA A 223 10.35 -7.68 20.40
C ALA A 223 10.67 -6.57 21.40
#